data_AF-A0A5C3KQ52-F1
#
_entry.id   AF-A0A5C3KQ52-F1
#
_cell.length_a   1.000
_cell.length_b   1.000
_cell.length_c   1.000
_cell.angle_alpha   90.00
_cell.angle_beta   90.00
_cell.angle_gamma   90.00
#
_symmetry.space_group_name_H-M   'P 1'
#
loop_
_entity.id
_entity.type
_entity.pdbx_description
1 polymer ?
#
loop_
_entity_poly.entity_id
_entity_poly.type
_entity_poly.pdbx_seq_one_letter_code
_entity_poly.pdbx_strand_id
1 'polypeptide(L)'
;MDLDESIELSRKILSLQPAPHQSRPVSLNNLATGLLDRFKRTGSIGDLDEAISLQREALDLQPPPHLNHPVLLNNLADTLQCRFRQKGDINDLEESISKCREALECQPSTHGPLDRSHALENLACGLKIRFEKSGNARDLEDAIQNHRKALAASPPGSSRRAASLHNLALVLRYRHDKSATGSRGDIDEAVKLQREAVSLLDERHPDRSRAVRMLSELQKAAKS
;
A
#
# COMPACT_ATOMS: atom_id res chain seq x y z
N MET A 1 -14.67 5.70 -22.14
CA MET A 1 -14.37 6.95 -21.44
C MET A 1 -12.90 6.89 -21.07
N ASP A 2 -12.14 7.86 -21.53
CA ASP A 2 -10.73 8.00 -21.18
C ASP A 2 -10.59 8.45 -19.71
N LEU A 3 -9.44 8.21 -19.08
CA LEU A 3 -9.17 8.58 -17.69
C LEU A 3 -9.28 10.11 -17.50
N ASP A 4 -8.78 10.89 -18.46
CA ASP A 4 -8.87 12.35 -18.40
C ASP A 4 -10.33 12.84 -18.53
N GLU A 5 -11.13 12.23 -19.40
CA GLU A 5 -12.57 12.51 -19.48
C GLU A 5 -13.28 12.21 -18.16
N SER A 6 -12.92 11.11 -17.49
CA SER A 6 -13.48 10.73 -16.18
C SER A 6 -13.16 11.75 -15.08
N ILE A 7 -11.93 12.29 -15.09
CA ILE A 7 -11.47 13.30 -14.14
C ILE A 7 -12.25 14.60 -14.35
N GLU A 8 -12.39 15.05 -15.60
CA GLU A 8 -13.13 16.27 -15.93
C GLU A 8 -14.62 16.15 -15.59
N LEU A 9 -15.24 15.00 -15.86
CA LEU A 9 -16.62 14.73 -15.43
C LEU A 9 -16.77 14.78 -13.91
N SER A 10 -15.82 14.19 -13.16
CA SER A 10 -15.85 14.20 -11.71
C SER A 10 -15.69 15.62 -11.13
N ARG A 11 -14.83 16.45 -11.73
CA ARG A 11 -14.70 17.88 -11.40
C ARG A 11 -16.01 18.63 -11.64
N LYS A 12 -16.66 18.39 -12.79
CA LYS A 12 -17.95 18.99 -13.10
C LYS A 12 -19.04 18.57 -12.10
N ILE A 13 -19.12 17.28 -11.75
CA ILE A 13 -20.06 16.79 -10.73
C ILE A 13 -19.83 17.50 -9.39
N LEU A 14 -18.58 17.62 -8.94
CA LEU A 14 -18.24 18.30 -7.69
C LEU A 14 -18.61 19.79 -7.71
N SER A 15 -18.48 20.45 -8.85
CA SER A 15 -18.91 21.86 -9.00
C SER A 15 -20.43 22.03 -8.85
N LEU A 16 -21.22 20.99 -9.13
CA LEU A 16 -22.68 20.95 -9.01
C LEU A 16 -23.17 20.43 -7.65
N GLN A 17 -22.25 19.96 -6.78
CA GLN A 17 -22.55 19.39 -5.47
C GLN A 17 -21.91 20.21 -4.34
N PRO A 18 -22.39 21.45 -4.07
CA PRO A 18 -21.90 22.21 -2.93
C PRO A 18 -22.14 21.46 -1.61
N ALA A 19 -21.26 21.65 -0.62
CA ALA A 19 -21.49 21.15 0.73
C ALA A 19 -22.84 21.71 1.25
N PRO A 20 -23.75 20.90 1.80
CA PRO A 20 -23.54 19.59 2.46
C PRO A 20 -24.14 18.40 1.68
N HIS A 21 -23.97 18.33 0.36
CA HIS A 21 -24.51 17.21 -0.43
C HIS A 21 -23.99 15.85 0.07
N GLN A 22 -24.89 14.92 0.42
CA GLN A 22 -24.55 13.63 1.06
C GLN A 22 -23.55 12.78 0.26
N SER A 23 -23.60 12.84 -1.07
CA SER A 23 -22.68 12.08 -1.94
C SER A 23 -21.33 12.76 -2.17
N ARG A 24 -21.12 14.00 -1.71
CA ARG A 24 -19.88 14.76 -1.96
C ARG A 24 -18.61 14.03 -1.53
N PRO A 25 -18.53 13.40 -0.34
CA PRO A 25 -17.32 12.70 0.10
C PRO A 25 -16.92 11.55 -0.84
N VAL A 26 -17.91 10.84 -1.38
CA VAL A 26 -17.71 9.76 -2.36
C VAL A 26 -17.19 10.34 -3.68
N SER A 27 -17.79 11.43 -4.17
CA SER A 27 -17.33 12.14 -5.37
C SER A 27 -15.89 12.66 -5.23
N LEU A 28 -15.54 13.22 -4.07
CA LEU A 28 -14.19 13.69 -3.76
C LEU A 28 -13.18 12.54 -3.81
N ASN A 29 -13.49 11.42 -3.13
CA ASN A 29 -12.61 10.25 -3.13
C ASN A 29 -12.45 9.61 -4.52
N ASN A 30 -13.52 9.60 -5.33
CA ASN A 30 -13.45 9.07 -6.68
C ASN A 30 -12.57 9.93 -7.59
N LEU A 31 -12.71 11.26 -7.52
CA LEU A 31 -11.81 12.18 -8.23
C LEU A 31 -10.36 11.99 -7.78
N ALA A 32 -10.11 11.93 -6.47
CA ALA A 32 -8.78 11.70 -5.93
C ALA A 32 -8.15 10.37 -6.41
N THR A 33 -8.95 9.31 -6.50
CA THR A 33 -8.51 8.02 -7.03
C THR A 33 -8.15 8.11 -8.51
N GLY A 34 -8.97 8.81 -9.32
CA GLY A 34 -8.67 9.06 -10.73
C GLY A 34 -7.37 9.86 -10.93
N LEU A 35 -7.14 10.87 -10.10
CA LEU A 35 -5.90 11.66 -10.10
C LEU A 35 -4.68 10.80 -9.71
N LEU A 36 -4.80 9.94 -8.70
CA LEU A 36 -3.74 8.99 -8.34
C LEU A 36 -3.43 8.02 -9.49
N ASP A 37 -4.44 7.51 -10.18
CA ASP A 37 -4.26 6.65 -11.34
C ASP A 37 -3.61 7.39 -12.52
N ARG A 38 -3.95 8.67 -12.72
CA ARG A 38 -3.30 9.50 -13.74
C ARG A 38 -1.84 9.74 -13.39
N PHE A 39 -1.55 10.09 -12.14
CA PHE A 39 -0.17 10.19 -11.65
C PHE A 39 0.62 8.90 -11.90
N LYS A 40 0.04 7.72 -11.62
CA LYS A 40 0.72 6.43 -11.87
C LYS A 40 1.07 6.21 -13.35
N ARG A 41 0.35 6.85 -14.28
CA ARG A 41 0.59 6.79 -15.74
C ARG A 41 1.52 7.89 -16.24
N THR A 42 1.42 9.11 -15.71
CA THR A 42 2.05 10.31 -16.28
C THR A 42 3.19 10.87 -15.43
N GLY A 43 3.24 10.53 -14.14
CA GLY A 43 4.17 11.11 -13.17
C GLY A 43 3.81 12.54 -12.72
N SER A 44 2.60 13.05 -13.03
CA SER A 44 2.18 14.40 -12.66
C SER A 44 2.06 14.56 -11.14
N ILE A 45 3.05 15.19 -10.51
CA ILE A 45 3.06 15.42 -9.05
C ILE A 45 1.89 16.29 -8.59
N GLY A 46 1.43 17.22 -9.44
CA GLY A 46 0.26 18.07 -9.14
C GLY A 46 -1.00 17.24 -8.87
N ASP A 47 -1.15 16.09 -9.53
CA ASP A 47 -2.29 15.18 -9.31
C ASP A 47 -2.25 14.57 -7.90
N LEU A 48 -1.06 14.28 -7.36
CA LEU A 48 -0.93 13.78 -5.99
C LEU A 48 -1.31 14.84 -4.95
N ASP A 49 -0.84 16.07 -5.15
CA ASP A 49 -1.14 17.17 -4.22
C ASP A 49 -2.64 17.52 -4.22
N GLU A 50 -3.30 17.46 -5.39
CA GLU A 50 -4.76 17.60 -5.52
C GLU A 50 -5.50 16.42 -4.89
N ALA A 51 -5.09 15.18 -5.17
CA ALA A 51 -5.72 13.98 -4.61
C ALA A 51 -5.67 13.96 -3.06
N ILE A 52 -4.54 14.34 -2.46
CA ILE A 52 -4.39 14.44 -1.00
C ILE A 52 -5.36 15.48 -0.42
N SER A 53 -5.46 16.65 -1.06
CA SER A 53 -6.37 17.70 -0.62
C SER A 53 -7.83 17.23 -0.64
N LEU A 54 -8.24 16.57 -1.72
CA LEU A 54 -9.61 16.03 -1.88
C LEU A 54 -9.92 14.90 -0.88
N GLN A 55 -8.96 14.01 -0.60
CA GLN A 55 -9.12 12.93 0.38
C GLN A 55 -9.22 13.47 1.81
N ARG A 56 -8.49 14.54 2.15
CA ARG A 56 -8.62 15.23 3.43
C ARG A 56 -10.01 15.88 3.58
N GLU A 57 -10.49 16.58 2.55
CA GLU A 57 -11.85 17.13 2.55
C GLU A 57 -12.90 16.02 2.72
N ALA A 58 -12.74 14.88 2.04
CA ALA A 58 -13.65 13.75 2.17
C ALA A 58 -13.69 13.18 3.59
N LEU A 59 -12.54 13.10 4.28
CA LEU A 59 -12.43 12.67 5.67
C LEU A 59 -13.13 13.65 6.62
N ASP A 60 -12.92 14.95 6.44
CA ASP A 60 -13.55 15.99 7.26
C ASP A 60 -15.08 15.95 7.15
N LEU A 61 -15.60 15.58 5.98
CA LEU A 61 -17.04 15.43 5.73
C LEU A 61 -17.63 14.09 6.21
N GLN A 62 -16.80 13.08 6.50
CA GLN A 62 -17.24 11.75 6.97
C GLN A 62 -16.48 11.30 8.22
N PRO A 63 -16.60 12.01 9.35
CA PRO A 63 -15.94 11.59 10.58
C PRO A 63 -16.44 10.20 11.05
N PRO A 64 -15.66 9.49 11.90
CA PRO A 64 -16.12 8.27 12.56
C PRO A 64 -17.47 8.49 13.27
N PRO A 65 -18.38 7.48 13.31
CA PRO A 65 -18.21 6.09 12.91
C PRO A 65 -18.69 5.79 11.47
N HIS A 66 -18.58 6.74 10.53
CA HIS A 66 -19.06 6.52 9.16
C HIS A 66 -18.41 5.29 8.48
N LEU A 67 -19.22 4.44 7.83
CA LEU A 67 -18.77 3.14 7.29
C LEU A 67 -17.65 3.24 6.26
N ASN A 68 -17.61 4.34 5.50
CA ASN A 68 -16.57 4.58 4.48
C ASN A 68 -15.28 5.21 5.05
N HIS A 69 -15.27 5.63 6.32
CA HIS A 69 -14.12 6.31 6.92
C HIS A 69 -12.80 5.51 6.81
N PRO A 70 -12.77 4.18 7.10
CA PRO A 70 -11.55 3.38 6.92
C PRO A 70 -11.03 3.35 5.47
N VAL A 71 -11.93 3.39 4.49
CA VAL A 71 -11.57 3.38 3.06
C VAL A 71 -10.90 4.70 2.70
N LEU A 72 -11.44 5.83 3.15
CA LEU A 72 -10.87 7.16 2.93
C LEU A 72 -9.47 7.27 3.55
N LEU A 73 -9.28 6.76 4.78
CA LEU A 73 -7.99 6.73 5.45
C LEU A 73 -6.95 5.92 4.67
N ASN A 74 -7.33 4.74 4.17
CA ASN A 74 -6.44 3.89 3.37
C ASN A 74 -6.05 4.53 2.04
N ASN A 75 -7.00 5.18 1.37
CA ASN A 75 -6.74 5.87 0.10
C ASN A 75 -5.80 7.05 0.31
N LEU A 76 -6.01 7.85 1.37
CA LEU A 76 -5.08 8.92 1.75
C LEU A 76 -3.69 8.37 2.05
N ALA A 77 -3.60 7.26 2.78
CA ALA A 77 -2.33 6.63 3.08
C ALA A 77 -1.58 6.15 1.82
N ASP A 78 -2.26 5.58 0.81
CA ASP A 78 -1.64 5.18 -0.46
C ASP A 78 -1.13 6.40 -1.25
N THR A 79 -1.93 7.46 -1.34
CA THR A 79 -1.54 8.70 -2.04
C THR A 79 -0.32 9.36 -1.38
N LEU A 80 -0.30 9.43 -0.04
CA LEU A 80 0.83 9.94 0.73
C LEU A 80 2.10 9.10 0.52
N GLN A 81 1.99 7.77 0.48
CA GLN A 81 3.13 6.91 0.15
C GLN A 81 3.64 7.14 -1.27
N CYS A 82 2.74 7.35 -2.23
CA CYS A 82 3.13 7.70 -3.59
C CYS A 82 3.88 9.03 -3.63
N ARG A 83 3.41 10.06 -2.91
CA ARG A 83 4.08 11.35 -2.81
C ARG A 83 5.43 11.25 -2.11
N PHE A 84 5.53 10.50 -1.01
CA PHE A 84 6.81 10.20 -0.36
C PHE A 84 7.80 9.56 -1.33
N ARG A 85 7.39 8.59 -2.15
CA ARG A 85 8.30 7.95 -3.13
C ARG A 85 8.84 8.93 -4.17
N GLN A 86 8.12 10.01 -4.48
CA GLN A 86 8.54 11.03 -5.43
C GLN A 86 9.35 12.16 -4.79
N LYS A 87 8.90 12.68 -3.64
CA LYS A 87 9.49 13.87 -3.00
C LYS A 87 10.46 13.54 -1.86
N GLY A 88 10.38 12.33 -1.30
CA GLY A 88 11.19 11.90 -0.16
C GLY A 88 10.80 12.52 1.19
N ASP A 89 9.67 13.23 1.27
CA ASP A 89 9.23 13.93 2.49
C ASP A 89 8.79 12.94 3.57
N ILE A 90 9.58 12.83 4.63
CA ILE A 90 9.33 11.89 5.72
C ILE A 90 7.98 12.13 6.41
N ASN A 91 7.45 13.36 6.40
CA ASN A 91 6.16 13.65 7.01
C ASN A 91 5.03 12.93 6.29
N ASP A 92 5.12 12.79 4.96
CA ASP A 92 4.14 12.02 4.18
C ASP A 92 4.16 10.53 4.57
N LEU A 93 5.36 9.99 4.82
CA LEU A 93 5.51 8.60 5.26
C LEU A 93 4.90 8.39 6.65
N GLU A 94 5.21 9.27 7.60
CA GLU A 94 4.67 9.16 8.97
C GLU A 94 3.14 9.35 8.99
N GLU A 95 2.61 10.31 8.22
CA GLU A 95 1.17 10.51 8.09
C GLU A 95 0.51 9.28 7.45
N SER A 96 1.10 8.70 6.40
CA SER A 96 0.59 7.45 5.80
C SER A 96 0.53 6.30 6.81
N ILE A 97 1.61 6.09 7.58
CA ILE A 97 1.65 5.06 8.64
C ILE A 97 0.57 5.31 9.68
N SER A 98 0.38 6.57 10.09
CA SER A 98 -0.68 6.94 11.04
C SER A 98 -2.08 6.63 10.49
N LYS A 99 -2.34 6.97 9.22
CA LYS A 99 -3.65 6.75 8.58
C LYS A 99 -3.97 5.27 8.37
N CYS A 100 -2.97 4.44 8.03
CA CYS A 100 -3.18 2.99 8.00
C CYS A 100 -3.50 2.39 9.38
N ARG A 101 -2.87 2.88 10.45
CA ARG A 101 -3.18 2.43 11.82
C ARG A 101 -4.61 2.82 12.21
N GLU A 102 -4.99 4.07 11.96
CA GLU A 102 -6.34 4.58 12.20
C GLU A 102 -7.40 3.77 11.44
N ALA A 103 -7.12 3.41 10.18
CA ALA A 103 -8.02 2.58 9.38
C ALA A 103 -8.22 1.17 9.96
N LEU A 104 -7.16 0.58 10.50
CA LEU A 104 -7.19 -0.75 11.13
C LEU A 104 -7.89 -0.76 12.48
N GLU A 105 -7.85 0.35 13.22
CA GLU A 105 -8.59 0.58 14.46
C GLU A 105 -10.08 0.81 14.21
N CYS A 106 -10.41 1.52 13.12
CA CYS A 106 -11.80 1.84 12.77
C CYS A 106 -12.60 0.66 12.19
N GLN A 107 -11.98 -0.46 11.83
CA GLN A 107 -12.67 -1.61 11.25
C GLN A 107 -13.22 -2.58 12.31
N PRO A 108 -14.53 -2.61 12.60
CA PRO A 108 -15.17 -3.80 13.14
C PRO A 108 -15.02 -4.97 12.15
N SER A 109 -15.05 -6.20 12.67
CA SER A 109 -14.89 -7.48 11.96
C SER A 109 -15.87 -7.73 10.80
N THR A 110 -16.77 -6.79 10.51
CA THR A 110 -17.79 -6.83 9.46
C THR A 110 -17.36 -6.16 8.14
N HIS A 111 -16.23 -5.43 8.10
CA HIS A 111 -15.71 -4.88 6.85
C HIS A 111 -15.05 -5.96 5.97
N GLY A 112 -15.17 -5.79 4.65
CA GLY A 112 -14.68 -6.76 3.68
C GLY A 112 -13.17 -7.03 3.82
N PRO A 113 -12.72 -8.28 3.63
CA PRO A 113 -11.32 -8.68 3.85
C PRO A 113 -10.31 -7.92 2.98
N LEU A 114 -10.75 -7.37 1.83
CA LEU A 114 -9.89 -6.63 0.91
C LEU A 114 -9.39 -5.30 1.50
N ASP A 115 -10.26 -4.49 2.11
CA ASP A 115 -9.87 -3.18 2.64
C ASP A 115 -8.89 -3.31 3.81
N ARG A 116 -9.10 -4.32 4.64
CA ARG A 116 -8.19 -4.66 5.74
C ARG A 116 -6.83 -5.10 5.20
N SER A 117 -6.81 -5.96 4.18
CA SER A 117 -5.57 -6.43 3.57
C SER A 117 -4.77 -5.27 2.96
N HIS A 118 -5.43 -4.30 2.33
CA HIS A 118 -4.78 -3.12 1.77
C HIS A 118 -4.16 -2.23 2.86
N ALA A 119 -4.89 -1.97 3.95
CA ALA A 119 -4.36 -1.21 5.08
C ALA A 119 -3.10 -1.86 5.67
N LEU A 120 -3.14 -3.18 5.87
CA LEU A 120 -2.01 -3.96 6.39
C LEU A 120 -0.80 -3.92 5.45
N GLU A 121 -1.01 -4.03 4.14
CA GLU A 121 0.07 -3.98 3.15
C GLU A 121 0.72 -2.60 3.09
N ASN A 122 -0.08 -1.54 3.08
CA ASN A 122 0.41 -0.16 3.08
C ASN A 122 1.17 0.16 4.38
N LEU A 123 0.65 -0.29 5.53
CA LEU A 123 1.33 -0.14 6.81
C LEU A 123 2.68 -0.87 6.81
N ALA A 124 2.72 -2.11 6.34
CA ALA A 124 3.94 -2.90 6.29
C ALA A 124 5.00 -2.26 5.37
N CYS A 125 4.59 -1.75 4.21
CA CYS A 125 5.50 -1.02 3.31
C CYS A 125 6.04 0.25 3.96
N GLY A 126 5.19 1.03 4.62
CA GLY A 126 5.59 2.26 5.31
C GLY A 126 6.60 1.98 6.43
N LEU A 127 6.32 0.98 7.27
CA LEU A 127 7.21 0.56 8.37
C LEU A 127 8.57 0.05 7.85
N LYS A 128 8.59 -0.73 6.77
CA LYS A 128 9.84 -1.15 6.11
C LYS A 128 10.69 0.05 5.69
N ILE A 129 10.08 1.05 5.05
CA ILE A 129 10.79 2.26 4.61
C ILE A 129 11.30 3.05 5.82
N ARG A 130 10.47 3.23 6.85
CA ARG A 130 10.88 3.93 8.07
C ARG A 130 12.02 3.22 8.77
N PHE A 131 11.99 1.89 8.79
CA PHE A 131 13.09 1.07 9.26
C PHE A 131 14.38 1.28 8.44
N GLU A 132 14.31 1.26 7.10
CA GLU A 132 15.47 1.50 6.23
C GLU A 132 16.14 2.85 6.52
N LYS A 133 15.37 3.85 6.94
CA LYS A 133 15.87 5.18 7.30
C LYS A 133 16.38 5.28 8.76
N SER A 134 15.71 4.64 9.71
CA SER A 134 15.96 4.82 11.15
C SER A 134 16.77 3.70 11.80
N GLY A 135 16.81 2.51 11.19
CA GLY A 135 17.36 1.30 11.80
C GLY A 135 16.52 0.71 12.94
N ASN A 136 15.31 1.21 13.18
CA ASN A 136 14.46 0.74 14.28
C ASN A 136 13.96 -0.70 14.06
N ALA A 137 14.58 -1.67 14.74
CA ALA A 137 14.24 -3.09 14.60
C ALA A 137 12.76 -3.41 14.90
N ARG A 138 12.05 -2.60 15.70
CA ARG A 138 10.61 -2.77 15.93
C ARG A 138 9.80 -2.54 14.66
N ASP A 139 10.17 -1.54 13.86
CA ASP A 139 9.49 -1.27 12.59
C ASP A 139 9.67 -2.42 11.59
N LEU A 140 10.84 -3.07 11.61
CA LEU A 140 11.09 -4.26 10.80
C LEU A 140 10.19 -5.43 11.22
N GLU A 141 10.09 -5.70 12.53
CA GLU A 141 9.24 -6.78 13.04
C GLU A 141 7.76 -6.51 12.77
N ASP A 142 7.31 -5.28 13.00
CA ASP A 142 5.94 -4.86 12.71
C ASP A 142 5.63 -4.97 11.21
N ALA A 143 6.57 -4.62 10.33
CA ALA A 143 6.40 -4.79 8.88
C ALA A 143 6.21 -6.28 8.51
N ILE A 144 7.02 -7.18 9.07
CA ILE A 144 6.88 -8.64 8.85
C ILE A 144 5.51 -9.12 9.31
N GLN A 145 5.10 -8.75 10.53
CA GLN A 145 3.83 -9.20 11.07
C GLN A 145 2.64 -8.68 10.27
N ASN A 146 2.67 -7.43 9.82
CA ASN A 146 1.60 -6.86 9.01
C ASN A 146 1.56 -7.46 7.60
N HIS A 147 2.69 -7.74 6.95
CA HIS A 147 2.72 -8.49 5.69
C HIS A 147 2.11 -9.89 5.83
N ARG A 148 2.42 -10.62 6.91
CA ARG A 148 1.79 -11.93 7.18
C ARG A 148 0.29 -11.83 7.38
N LYS A 149 -0.18 -10.84 8.15
CA LYS A 149 -1.61 -10.56 8.34
C LYS A 149 -2.30 -10.23 7.02
N ALA A 150 -1.67 -9.42 6.15
CA ALA A 150 -2.21 -9.08 4.83
C ALA A 150 -2.35 -10.32 3.94
N LEU A 151 -1.32 -11.18 3.90
CA LEU A 151 -1.34 -12.42 3.12
C LEU A 151 -2.41 -13.41 3.61
N ALA A 152 -2.66 -13.47 4.92
CA ALA A 152 -3.71 -14.30 5.51
C ALA A 152 -5.13 -13.76 5.20
N ALA A 153 -5.28 -12.44 5.06
CA ALA A 153 -6.54 -11.79 4.72
C ALA A 153 -6.83 -11.75 3.21
N SER A 154 -5.81 -11.93 2.37
CA SER A 154 -5.93 -11.90 0.90
C SER A 154 -6.50 -13.21 0.34
N PRO A 155 -7.59 -13.17 -0.48
CA PRO A 155 -8.08 -14.34 -1.19
C PRO A 155 -7.01 -14.96 -2.11
N PRO A 156 -7.00 -16.30 -2.27
CA PRO A 156 -6.19 -16.95 -3.31
C PRO A 156 -6.53 -16.38 -4.70
N GLY A 157 -5.55 -15.85 -5.42
CA GLY A 157 -5.73 -15.27 -6.75
C GLY A 157 -5.84 -13.74 -6.83
N SER A 158 -5.70 -13.01 -5.72
CA SER A 158 -5.56 -11.54 -5.77
C SER A 158 -4.33 -11.13 -6.58
N SER A 159 -4.48 -10.19 -7.51
CA SER A 159 -3.38 -9.65 -8.34
C SER A 159 -2.27 -9.01 -7.51
N ARG A 160 -2.57 -8.57 -6.28
CA ARG A 160 -1.60 -7.98 -5.35
C ARG A 160 -0.81 -9.01 -4.54
N ARG A 161 -1.28 -10.26 -4.48
CA ARG A 161 -0.64 -11.32 -3.68
C ARG A 161 0.83 -11.52 -4.03
N ALA A 162 1.18 -11.49 -5.32
CA ALA A 162 2.57 -11.63 -5.77
C ALA A 162 3.47 -10.51 -5.22
N ALA A 163 2.98 -9.27 -5.20
CA ALA A 163 3.71 -8.13 -4.65
C ALA A 163 3.89 -8.25 -3.12
N SER A 164 2.83 -8.64 -2.40
CA SER A 164 2.89 -8.83 -0.95
C SER A 164 3.86 -9.96 -0.56
N LEU A 165 3.84 -11.10 -1.28
CA LEU A 165 4.77 -12.21 -1.09
C LEU A 165 6.22 -11.77 -1.33
N HIS A 166 6.45 -11.03 -2.42
CA HIS A 166 7.77 -10.50 -2.76
C HIS A 166 8.30 -9.52 -1.69
N ASN A 167 7.43 -8.63 -1.20
CA ASN A 167 7.80 -7.66 -0.16
C ASN A 167 8.12 -8.36 1.17
N LEU A 168 7.33 -9.34 1.59
CA LEU A 168 7.66 -10.14 2.78
C LEU A 168 8.99 -10.88 2.63
N ALA A 169 9.25 -11.48 1.46
CA ALA A 169 10.53 -12.15 1.18
C ALA A 169 11.72 -11.18 1.25
N LEU A 170 11.57 -9.93 0.76
CA LEU A 170 12.60 -8.89 0.87
C LEU A 170 12.90 -8.53 2.33
N VAL A 171 11.86 -8.36 3.15
CA VAL A 171 12.00 -7.98 4.56
C VAL A 171 12.64 -9.12 5.37
N LEU A 172 12.25 -10.37 5.11
CA LEU A 172 12.85 -11.56 5.74
C LEU A 172 14.32 -11.73 5.34
N ARG A 173 14.66 -11.55 4.05
CA ARG A 173 16.06 -11.54 3.60
C ARG A 173 16.87 -10.49 4.35
N TYR A 174 16.34 -9.27 4.44
CA TYR A 174 17.02 -8.20 5.13
C TYR A 174 17.28 -8.55 6.60
N ARG A 175 16.27 -9.08 7.31
CA ARG A 175 16.43 -9.50 8.72
C ARG A 175 17.47 -10.61 8.87
N HIS A 176 17.51 -11.57 7.94
CA HIS A 176 18.56 -12.57 7.87
C HIS A 176 19.95 -11.95 7.75
N ASP A 177 20.14 -11.04 6.79
CA ASP A 177 21.44 -10.43 6.49
C ASP A 177 21.96 -9.51 7.62
N LYS A 178 21.06 -8.96 8.44
CA LYS A 178 21.41 -8.11 9.60
C LYS A 178 21.48 -8.84 10.92
N SER A 179 20.91 -10.05 11.03
CA SER A 179 21.01 -10.84 12.25
C SER A 179 22.43 -11.38 12.39
N ALA A 180 23.06 -11.14 13.55
CA ALA A 180 24.40 -11.64 13.86
C ALA A 180 24.50 -13.18 13.77
N THR A 181 23.37 -13.88 13.82
CA THR A 181 23.29 -15.35 13.75
C THR A 181 22.57 -15.87 12.51
N GLY A 182 22.14 -15.02 11.57
CA GLY A 182 21.42 -15.42 10.35
C GLY A 182 20.23 -16.35 10.62
N SER A 183 19.01 -15.80 10.73
CA SER A 183 17.83 -16.66 10.98
C SER A 183 17.58 -17.56 9.75
N ARG A 184 18.09 -18.80 9.78
CA ARG A 184 17.92 -19.75 8.68
C ARG A 184 16.44 -19.98 8.33
N GLY A 185 15.55 -19.83 9.32
CA GLY A 185 14.11 -19.83 9.11
C GLY A 185 13.63 -18.68 8.20
N ASP A 186 14.22 -17.49 8.30
CA ASP A 186 13.83 -16.33 7.49
C ASP A 186 14.21 -16.52 6.02
N ILE A 187 15.41 -17.02 5.74
CA ILE A 187 15.85 -17.23 4.36
C ILE A 187 15.06 -18.37 3.70
N ASP A 188 14.76 -19.44 4.46
CA ASP A 188 13.93 -20.55 3.97
C ASP A 188 12.48 -20.10 3.70
N GLU A 189 11.90 -19.29 4.59
CA GLU A 189 10.57 -18.69 4.38
C GLU A 189 10.59 -17.73 3.17
N ALA A 190 11.60 -16.86 3.06
CA ALA A 190 11.73 -15.94 1.94
C ALA A 190 11.82 -16.68 0.59
N VAL A 191 12.56 -17.81 0.51
CA VAL A 191 12.62 -18.65 -0.69
C VAL A 191 11.24 -19.21 -1.03
N LYS A 192 10.48 -19.72 -0.06
CA LYS A 192 9.13 -20.26 -0.28
C LYS A 192 8.19 -19.19 -0.82
N LEU A 193 8.15 -18.03 -0.15
CA LEU A 193 7.31 -16.90 -0.54
C LEU A 193 7.67 -16.38 -1.94
N GLN A 194 8.96 -16.26 -2.25
CA GLN A 194 9.40 -15.77 -3.54
C GLN A 194 9.13 -16.76 -4.68
N ARG A 195 9.17 -18.08 -4.42
CA ARG A 195 8.72 -19.10 -5.39
C ARG A 195 7.24 -18.94 -5.71
N GLU A 196 6.41 -18.80 -4.68
CA GLU A 196 4.98 -18.56 -4.87
C GLU A 196 4.73 -17.27 -5.65
N ALA A 197 5.42 -16.16 -5.29
CA ALA A 197 5.31 -14.91 -6.02
C ALA A 197 5.63 -15.06 -7.51
N VAL A 198 6.72 -15.74 -7.86
CA VAL A 198 7.09 -16.01 -9.26
C VAL A 198 6.04 -16.87 -9.97
N SER A 199 5.45 -17.86 -9.28
CA SER A 199 4.41 -18.72 -9.88
C SER A 199 3.13 -18.00 -10.25
N LEU A 200 2.84 -16.87 -9.58
CA LEU A 200 1.64 -16.05 -9.82
C LEU A 200 1.83 -15.03 -10.95
N LEU A 201 3.05 -14.77 -11.39
CA LEU A 201 3.35 -13.80 -12.45
C LEU A 201 3.52 -14.53 -13.78
N ASP A 202 2.80 -14.16 -14.83
CA ASP A 202 3.04 -14.72 -16.17
C ASP A 202 4.37 -14.22 -16.78
N GLU A 203 4.85 -14.86 -17.85
CA GLU A 203 6.13 -14.51 -18.51
C GLU A 203 6.21 -13.08 -19.03
N ARG A 204 5.08 -12.46 -19.33
CA ARG A 204 4.98 -11.09 -19.87
C ARG A 204 4.79 -10.05 -18.77
N HIS A 205 4.61 -10.47 -17.52
CA HIS A 205 4.41 -9.56 -16.41
C HIS A 205 5.69 -8.76 -16.13
N PRO A 206 5.63 -7.42 -16.07
CA PRO A 206 6.80 -6.55 -15.95
C PRO A 206 7.66 -6.85 -14.72
N ASP A 207 7.04 -7.24 -13.61
CA ASP A 207 7.75 -7.55 -12.36
C ASP A 207 8.37 -8.97 -12.30
N ARG A 208 8.08 -9.87 -13.25
CA ARG A 208 8.52 -11.26 -13.17
C ARG A 208 10.05 -11.39 -13.19
N SER A 209 10.72 -10.64 -14.06
CA SER A 209 12.19 -10.66 -14.15
C SER A 209 12.85 -10.30 -12.81
N ARG A 210 12.35 -9.25 -12.16
CA ARG A 210 12.81 -8.83 -10.82
C ARG A 210 12.56 -9.92 -9.78
N ALA A 211 11.37 -10.53 -9.82
CA ALA A 211 10.99 -11.59 -8.91
C ALA A 211 11.86 -12.86 -9.06
N VAL A 212 12.21 -13.25 -10.29
CA VAL A 212 13.09 -14.41 -10.58
C VAL A 212 14.52 -14.13 -10.15
N ARG A 213 15.03 -12.91 -10.37
CA ARG A 213 16.37 -12.50 -9.89
C ARG A 213 16.45 -12.60 -8.36
N MET A 214 15.45 -12.05 -7.66
CA MET A 214 15.36 -12.14 -6.20
C MET A 214 15.35 -13.60 -5.72
N LEU A 215 14.59 -14.47 -6.38
CA LEU A 215 14.57 -15.90 -6.03
C LEU A 215 15.97 -16.53 -6.15
N SER A 216 16.71 -16.19 -7.20
CA SER A 216 18.06 -16.71 -7.43
C SER A 216 19.04 -16.25 -6.35
N GLU A 217 18.93 -14.99 -5.89
CA GLU A 217 19.73 -14.44 -4.79
C GLU A 217 19.41 -15.15 -3.46
N LEU A 218 18.12 -15.31 -3.14
CA LEU A 218 17.68 -16.01 -1.94
C LEU A 218 18.16 -17.47 -1.90
N GLN A 219 18.13 -18.16 -3.04
CA GLN A 219 18.60 -19.55 -3.14
C GLN A 219 20.12 -19.68 -2.96
N LYS A 220 20.90 -18.65 -3.31
CA LYS A 220 22.33 -18.62 -3.02
C LYS A 220 22.57 -18.40 -1.54
N ALA A 221 21.88 -17.44 -0.93
CA ALA A 221 21.97 -17.14 0.50
C ALA A 221 21.54 -18.32 1.39
N ALA A 222 20.54 -19.11 0.99
CA ALA A 222 20.13 -20.30 1.73
C ALA A 222 21.16 -21.45 1.69
N LYS A 223 22.12 -21.40 0.76
CA LYS A 223 23.18 -22.41 0.59
C LYS A 223 24.50 -22.01 1.26
N SER A 224 24.71 -20.72 1.55
CA SER A 224 25.79 -20.24 2.43
C SER A 224 25.51 -20.58 3.90
#